data_AF-A0A1U7LG45-F1
#
_entry.id   AF-A0A1U7LG45-F1
#
_cell.length_a   1.000
_cell.length_b   1.000
_cell.length_c   1.000
_cell.angle_alpha   90.00
_cell.angle_beta   90.00
_cell.angle_gamma   90.00
#
_symmetry.space_group_name_H-M   'P 1'
#
loop_
_entity.id
_entity.type
_entity.pdbx_description
1 polymer ?
#
loop_
_entity_poly.entity_id
_entity_poly.type
_entity_poly.pdbx_seq_one_letter_code
_entity_poly.pdbx_strand_id
1 'polypeptide(L)'
;MVTYSFTLTAHLAFSIGVSTTIMIAVTILGLKTHGLKFFNLFLPGGTPTVLIPFLVIVEALSYSVRCISLGARLSANLISGHSLLTILGTFLSNRSFLKTYF
;
A
#
# COMPACT_ATOMS: atom_id res chain seq x y z
N MET A 1 -15.64 -9.69 11.61
CA MET A 1 -16.10 -8.28 11.58
C MET A 1 -17.23 -8.19 12.57
N VAL A 2 -16.98 -7.63 13.76
CA VAL A 2 -18.05 -7.44 14.74
C VAL A 2 -18.80 -6.16 14.36
N THR A 3 -20.13 -6.22 14.37
CA THR A 3 -20.99 -5.12 13.96
C THR A 3 -20.71 -3.89 14.84
N TYR A 4 -20.70 -2.68 14.25
CA TYR A 4 -20.42 -1.39 14.90
C TYR A 4 -18.99 -1.14 15.43
N SER A 5 -18.01 -1.97 15.08
CA SER A 5 -16.60 -1.65 15.41
C SER A 5 -15.90 -0.85 14.33
N PHE A 6 -15.29 0.27 14.73
CA PHE A 6 -14.40 1.04 13.88
C PHE A 6 -13.01 0.38 13.87
N THR A 7 -12.57 -0.07 12.69
CA THR A 7 -11.27 -0.72 12.53
C THR A 7 -10.16 0.34 12.52
N LEU A 8 -9.26 0.32 13.51
CA LEU A 8 -8.11 1.23 13.59
C LEU A 8 -7.24 1.21 12.32
N THR A 9 -7.13 0.05 11.66
CA THR A 9 -6.40 -0.13 10.39
C THR A 9 -7.04 0.56 9.19
N ALA A 10 -8.30 1.00 9.28
CA ALA A 10 -8.93 1.82 8.23
C ALA A 10 -8.34 3.24 8.21
N HIS A 11 -7.76 3.72 9.31
CA HIS A 11 -7.12 5.02 9.34
C HIS A 11 -5.83 5.00 8.53
N LEU A 12 -5.74 5.87 7.52
CA LEU A 12 -4.62 5.92 6.58
C LEU A 12 -3.27 6.06 7.29
N ALA A 13 -3.17 6.90 8.33
CA ALA A 13 -1.92 7.13 9.03
C ALA A 13 -1.40 5.87 9.75
N PHE A 14 -2.29 5.02 10.27
CA PHE A 14 -1.89 3.77 10.91
C PHE A 14 -1.37 2.76 9.87
N SER A 15 -2.08 2.61 8.74
CA SER A 15 -1.67 1.70 7.67
C SER A 15 -0.35 2.12 7.02
N ILE A 16 -0.14 3.42 6.82
CA ILE A 16 1.12 3.97 6.32
C ILE A 16 2.24 3.77 7.36
N GLY A 17 1.98 4.01 8.65
CA GLY A 17 2.96 3.78 9.71
C GLY A 17 3.49 2.34 9.74
N VAL A 18 2.59 1.35 9.67
CA VAL A 18 2.97 -0.07 9.60
C VAL A 18 3.75 -0.37 8.32
N SER A 19 3.31 0.15 7.16
CA SER A 19 4.01 -0.03 5.88
C SER A 19 5.44 0.54 5.90
N THR A 20 5.61 1.72 6.49
CA THR A 20 6.93 2.36 6.64
C THR A 20 7.84 1.59 7.57
N THR A 21 7.34 1.08 8.70
CA THR A 21 8.12 0.21 9.58
C THR A 21 8.61 -1.05 8.85
N ILE A 22 7.74 -1.69 8.06
CA ILE A 22 8.11 -2.90 7.29
C ILE A 22 9.16 -2.57 6.22
N MET A 23 9.02 -1.46 5.50
CA MET A 23 10.00 -1.04 4.50
C MET A 23 11.36 -0.70 5.12
N ILE A 24 11.39 -0.06 6.29
CA ILE A 24 12.64 0.19 7.02
C ILE A 24 13.27 -1.14 7.46
N ALA A 25 12.49 -2.08 7.99
CA ALA A 25 13.00 -3.39 8.38
C ALA A 25 13.60 -4.17 7.20
N VAL A 26 12.93 -4.15 6.04
CA VAL A 26 13.45 -4.73 4.78
C VAL A 26 14.71 -4.00 4.30
N THR A 27 14.75 -2.68 4.41
CA THR A 27 15.95 -1.88 4.05
C THR A 27 17.14 -2.29 4.91
N ILE A 28 16.96 -2.37 6.23
CA ILE A 28 18.01 -2.78 7.17
C ILE A 28 18.48 -4.21 6.86
N LEU A 29 17.55 -5.14 6.59
CA LEU A 29 17.88 -6.51 6.23
C LEU A 29 18.66 -6.60 4.90
N GLY A 30 18.26 -5.80 3.91
CA GLY A 30 18.92 -5.71 2.60
C GLY A 30 20.34 -5.14 2.70
N LEU A 31 20.52 -4.08 3.50
CA LEU A 31 21.84 -3.52 3.79
C LEU A 31 22.73 -4.51 4.54
N LYS A 32 22.16 -5.29 5.48
CA LYS A 32 22.92 -6.29 6.24
C LYS A 32 23.40 -7.47 5.39
N THR A 33 22.65 -7.86 4.36
CA THR A 33 22.98 -9.02 3.51
C THR A 33 23.85 -8.67 2.32
N HIS A 34 23.67 -7.51 1.69
CA HIS A 34 24.37 -7.14 0.44
C HIS A 34 25.32 -5.93 0.57
N GLY A 35 25.29 -5.19 1.69
CA GLY A 35 26.19 -4.08 1.97
C GLY A 35 26.23 -3.03 0.84
N LEU A 36 27.44 -2.56 0.48
CA LEU A 36 27.68 -1.58 -0.58
C LEU A 36 27.32 -2.08 -2.00
N LYS A 37 27.08 -3.39 -2.18
CA LYS A 37 26.64 -3.99 -3.44
C LYS A 37 25.14 -3.79 -3.70
N PHE A 38 24.40 -3.25 -2.73
CA PHE A 38 22.97 -2.93 -2.86
C PHE A 38 22.70 -1.90 -3.97
N PHE A 39 23.65 -0.99 -4.24
CA PHE A 39 23.59 -0.07 -5.39
C PHE A 39 23.67 -0.77 -6.75
N ASN A 40 24.28 -1.96 -6.81
CA ASN A 40 24.35 -2.77 -8.02
C ASN A 40 23.11 -3.64 -8.25
N LEU A 41 22.18 -3.71 -7.28
CA LEU A 41 20.85 -4.28 -7.50
C LEU A 41 19.93 -3.26 -8.19
N PHE A 42 20.15 -1.98 -7.93
CA PHE A 42 19.43 -0.86 -8.55
C PHE A 42 19.90 -0.56 -9.98
N LEU A 43 21.07 -1.06 -10.39
CA LEU A 43 21.62 -0.92 -11.74
C LEU A 43 22.17 -2.26 -12.25
N PRO A 44 21.53 -2.93 -13.23
CA PRO A 44 22.17 -4.05 -13.91
C PRO A 44 23.44 -3.57 -14.62
N GLY A 45 24.53 -4.32 -14.47
CA GLY A 45 25.85 -3.96 -15.02
C GLY A 45 25.77 -3.73 -16.53
N GLY A 46 26.02 -2.49 -16.96
CA GLY A 46 25.92 -2.07 -18.36
C GLY A 46 25.38 -0.65 -18.58
N THR A 47 24.91 0.04 -17.55
CA THR A 47 24.44 1.43 -17.69
C THR A 47 25.61 2.39 -17.93
N PRO A 48 25.55 3.28 -18.95
CA PRO A 48 26.59 4.28 -19.18
C PRO A 48 26.79 5.17 -17.96
N THR A 49 28.05 5.38 -17.55
CA THR A 49 28.46 6.05 -16.30
C THR A 49 27.82 7.41 -16.05
N VAL A 50 27.44 8.13 -17.12
CA VAL A 50 26.77 9.44 -17.05
C VAL A 50 25.34 9.36 -16.49
N LEU A 51 24.60 8.27 -16.74
CA LEU A 51 23.19 8.17 -16.36
C LEU A 51 22.97 7.60 -14.95
N ILE A 52 24.00 6.98 -14.38
CA ILE A 52 24.01 6.37 -13.05
C ILE A 52 23.48 7.32 -11.95
N PRO A 53 23.99 8.57 -11.80
CA PRO A 53 23.53 9.45 -10.72
C PRO A 53 22.06 9.86 -10.86
N PHE A 54 21.55 10.00 -12.09
CA PHE A 54 20.14 10.33 -12.32
C PHE A 54 19.22 9.16 -11.94
N LEU A 55 19.59 7.94 -12.34
CA LEU A 55 18.80 6.74 -12.06
C LEU A 55 18.69 6.45 -10.56
N VAL A 56 19.77 6.67 -9.81
CA VAL A 56 19.80 6.54 -8.34
C VAL A 56 18.76 7.42 -7.66
N ILE A 57 18.60 8.67 -8.13
CA ILE A 57 17.61 9.60 -7.57
C ILE A 57 16.19 9.10 -7.85
N VAL A 58 15.92 8.67 -9.08
CA VAL A 58 14.60 8.15 -9.48
C VAL A 58 14.24 6.86 -8.74
N GLU A 59 15.22 6.01 -8.49
CA GLU A 59 15.02 4.77 -7.76
C GLU A 59 14.78 5.03 -6.26
N ALA A 60 15.49 5.97 -5.64
CA ALA A 60 15.19 6.41 -4.28
C ALA A 60 13.76 6.96 -4.15
N LEU A 61 13.30 7.70 -5.17
CA LEU A 61 11.92 8.18 -5.26
C LEU A 61 10.94 7.00 -5.43
N SER A 62 11.21 6.07 -6.34
CA SER A 62 10.36 4.89 -6.59
C SER A 62 10.25 3.99 -5.35
N TYR A 63 11.34 3.84 -4.59
CA TYR A 63 11.36 3.11 -3.33
C TYR A 63 10.47 3.79 -2.27
N SER A 64 10.52 5.12 -2.19
CA SER A 64 9.66 5.91 -1.30
C SER A 64 8.17 5.78 -1.68
N VAL A 65 7.85 5.87 -2.97
CA VAL A 65 6.48 5.71 -3.48
C VAL A 65 5.95 4.29 -3.24
N ARG A 66 6.81 3.26 -3.35
CA ARG A 66 6.45 1.87 -3.04
C ARG A 66 6.00 1.70 -1.59
N CYS A 67 6.67 2.35 -0.65
CA CYS A 67 6.32 2.33 0.76
C CYS A 67 4.91 2.90 1.00
N ILE A 68 4.58 4.01 0.34
CA ILE A 68 3.27 4.64 0.45
C ILE A 68 2.20 3.76 -0.22
N SER A 69 2.50 3.20 -1.40
CA SER A 69 1.57 2.36 -2.16
C SER A 69 1.13 1.12 -1.39
N LEU A 70 2.03 0.46 -0.65
CA LEU A 70 1.70 -0.75 0.10
C LEU A 70 0.70 -0.46 1.24
N GLY A 71 0.93 0.59 2.03
CA GLY A 71 0.04 1.00 3.12
C GLY A 71 -1.29 1.57 2.62
N ALA A 72 -1.26 2.38 1.55
CA ALA A 72 -2.47 2.91 0.92
C ALA A 72 -3.36 1.78 0.37
N ARG A 73 -2.77 0.73 -0.21
CA ARG A 73 -3.49 -0.43 -0.75
C ARG A 73 -4.24 -1.21 0.32
N LEU A 74 -3.60 -1.44 1.48
CA LEU A 74 -4.26 -2.09 2.61
C LEU A 74 -5.45 -1.25 3.12
N SER A 75 -5.26 0.06 3.31
CA SER A 75 -6.33 0.96 3.78
C SER A 75 -7.49 1.07 2.78
N ALA A 76 -7.19 1.27 1.49
CA ALA A 76 -8.19 1.40 0.44
C ALA A 76 -9.06 0.14 0.31
N ASN A 77 -8.45 -1.05 0.43
CA ASN A 77 -9.19 -2.31 0.36
C ASN A 77 -10.16 -2.48 1.54
N LEU A 78 -9.75 -2.07 2.75
CA LEU A 78 -10.60 -2.13 3.94
C LEU A 78 -11.77 -1.14 3.88
N ILE A 79 -11.53 0.09 3.44
CA ILE A 79 -12.57 1.13 3.29
C ILE A 79 -13.55 0.75 2.18
N SER A 80 -13.04 0.30 1.02
CA SER A 80 -13.87 -0.09 -0.13
C SER A 80 -14.76 -1.28 0.20
N GLY A 81 -14.21 -2.31 0.87
CA GLY A 81 -14.98 -3.48 1.29
C GLY A 81 -16.09 -3.12 2.28
N HIS A 82 -15.79 -2.26 3.26
CA HIS A 82 -16.80 -1.78 4.21
C HIS A 82 -17.90 -0.93 3.56
N SER A 83 -17.51 -0.04 2.63
CA SER A 83 -18.45 0.77 1.85
C SER A 83 -19.36 -0.09 0.96
N LEU A 84 -18.78 -1.05 0.23
CA LEU A 84 -19.54 -2.00 -0.60
C LEU A 84 -20.58 -2.77 0.21
N LEU A 85 -20.19 -3.31 1.36
CA LEU A 85 -21.09 -4.09 2.22
C LEU A 85 -22.24 -3.22 2.77
N THR A 86 -21.95 -1.96 3.11
CA THR A 86 -22.95 -0.99 3.59
C THR A 86 -23.96 -0.65 2.49
N ILE A 87 -23.48 -0.45 1.27
CA ILE A 87 -24.33 -0.17 0.10
C ILE A 87 -25.22 -1.38 -0.20
N LEU A 88 -24.65 -2.59 -0.26
CA LEU A 88 -25.42 -3.83 -0.47
C LEU A 88 -26.44 -4.06 0.66
N GLY A 89 -26.06 -3.84 1.91
CA GLY A 89 -26.97 -3.95 3.06
C GLY A 89 -28.14 -2.96 2.97
N THR A 90 -27.87 -1.73 2.54
CA THR A 90 -28.92 -0.70 2.33
C THR A 90 -29.86 -1.08 1.18
N PHE A 91 -29.33 -1.59 0.06
CA PHE A 91 -30.15 -2.10 -1.05
C PHE A 91 -31.03 -3.28 -0.61
N LEU A 92 -30.48 -4.22 0.17
CA LEU A 92 -31.22 -5.37 0.66
C LEU A 92 -32.27 -5.00 1.72
N SER A 93 -31.98 -4.04 2.60
CA SER A 93 -32.92 -3.54 3.61
C SER A 93 -34.05 -2.72 2.99
N ASN A 94 -33.80 -2.02 1.87
CA ASN A 94 -34.81 -1.29 1.11
C ASN A 94 -35.69 -2.23 0.25
N ARG A 95 -36.19 -3.33 0.85
CA ARG A 95 -37.12 -4.29 0.23
C ARG A 95 -38.41 -3.66 -0.29
N SER A 96 -38.77 -2.43 0.13
CA SER A 96 -39.93 -1.70 -0.41
C SER A 96 -39.78 -1.35 -1.90
N PHE A 97 -38.55 -1.20 -2.41
CA PHE A 97 -38.29 -1.02 -3.84
C PHE A 97 -38.49 -2.32 -4.63
N LEU A 98 -38.06 -3.47 -4.09
CA LEU A 98 -38.23 -4.79 -4.75
C LEU A 98 -39.69 -5.25 -4.83
N LYS A 99 -40.53 -4.89 -3.86
CA LYS A 99 -41.97 -5.24 -3.82
C LYS A 99 -42.86 -4.31 -4.67
N THR A 100 -42.30 -3.22 -5.20
CA THR A 100 -43.02 -2.29 -6.09
C THR A 100 -42.80 -2.64 -7.57
N TYR A 101 -41.74 -3.41 -7.88
CA TYR A 101 -41.39 -3.84 -9.25
C TYR A 101 -41.72 -5.32 -9.54
N PHE A 102 -42.18 -6.09 -8.55
CA PHE A 102 -42.71 -7.45 -8.69
C PHE A 102 -43.93 -7.61 -7.77
#